data_AF-A0A2N1U1U7-F1
#
_entry.id   AF-A0A2N1U1U7-F1
#
_cell.length_a   1.000
_cell.length_b   1.000
_cell.length_c   1.000
_cell.angle_alpha   90.00
_cell.angle_beta   90.00
_cell.angle_gamma   90.00
#
_symmetry.space_group_name_H-M   'P 1'
#
loop_
_entity.id
_entity.type
_entity.pdbx_description
1 polymer ?
#
loop_
_entity_poly.entity_id
_entity_poly.type
_entity_poly.pdbx_seq_one_letter_code
_entity_poly.pdbx_strand_id
1 'polypeptide(L)'
;MTLGGGGLAGWAVGFTLKKVAKLAALVLGVAFISIQYLAYNSYITIDWERIKTTVPNETIEQSANGLLSVLTYNLPFAGSFVFGFWMGFRKG
;
A
#
# COMPACT_ATOMS: atom_id res chain seq x y z
N MET A 1 -15.66 -21.49 -14.38
CA MET A 1 -14.33 -20.99 -14.84
C MET A 1 -13.81 -19.83 -13.97
N THR A 2 -14.14 -19.74 -12.69
CA THR A 2 -13.88 -18.55 -11.86
C THR A 2 -12.61 -18.62 -10.99
N LEU A 3 -11.94 -19.77 -10.90
CA LEU A 3 -10.81 -20.00 -9.99
C LEU A 3 -9.50 -19.30 -10.39
N GLY A 4 -9.37 -18.84 -11.64
CA GLY A 4 -8.14 -18.21 -12.15
C GLY A 4 -8.08 -16.68 -12.06
N GLY A 5 -9.23 -16.01 -11.89
CA GLY A 5 -9.31 -14.54 -11.94
C GLY A 5 -8.60 -13.87 -10.75
N GLY A 6 -8.74 -14.43 -9.55
CA GLY A 6 -8.11 -13.90 -8.33
C GLY A 6 -6.59 -13.93 -8.39
N GLY A 7 -5.99 -15.03 -8.83
CA GLY A 7 -4.53 -15.14 -8.97
C GLY A 7 -3.92 -14.20 -10.01
N LEU A 8 -4.58 -14.02 -11.16
CA LEU A 8 -4.12 -13.07 -12.18
C LEU A 8 -4.23 -11.62 -11.71
N ALA A 9 -5.35 -11.27 -11.07
CA ALA A 9 -5.53 -9.94 -10.47
C ALA A 9 -4.49 -9.69 -9.37
N GLY A 10 -4.28 -10.66 -8.47
CA GLY A 10 -3.24 -10.61 -7.45
C GLY A 10 -1.87 -10.37 -8.06
N TRP A 11 -1.50 -11.15 -9.09
CA TRP A 11 -0.21 -11.03 -9.76
C TRP A 11 0.01 -9.65 -10.40
N ALA A 12 -0.99 -9.12 -11.12
CA ALA A 12 -0.92 -7.79 -11.73
C ALA A 12 -0.80 -6.67 -10.68
N VAL A 13 -1.56 -6.76 -9.60
CA VAL A 13 -1.50 -5.80 -8.48
C VAL A 13 -0.14 -5.87 -7.79
N GLY A 14 0.36 -7.07 -7.46
CA GLY A 14 1.66 -7.25 -6.80
C GLY A 14 2.83 -6.73 -7.64
N PHE A 15 2.79 -6.95 -8.96
CA PHE A 15 3.80 -6.44 -9.89
C PHE A 15 3.80 -4.90 -9.95
N THR A 16 2.62 -4.30 -10.07
CA THR A 16 2.47 -2.83 -10.13
C THR A 16 2.86 -2.18 -8.80
N LEU A 17 2.45 -2.79 -7.68
CA LEU A 17 2.76 -2.31 -6.34
C LEU A 17 4.27 -2.21 -6.12
N LYS A 18 5.07 -3.16 -6.60
CA LYS A 18 6.53 -3.10 -6.42
C LYS A 18 7.19 -1.95 -7.17
N LYS A 19 6.70 -1.62 -8.37
CA LYS A 19 7.18 -0.44 -9.11
C LYS A 19 6.85 0.86 -8.37
N VAL A 20 5.62 0.98 -7.88
CA VAL A 20 5.19 2.13 -7.07
C VAL A 20 5.97 2.20 -5.77
N ALA A 21 6.20 1.06 -5.10
CA ALA A 21 6.97 0.98 -3.86
C ALA A 21 8.44 1.39 -4.07
N LYS A 22 9.08 1.01 -5.18
CA LYS A 22 10.44 1.47 -5.51
C LYS A 22 10.50 3.00 -5.69
N LEU A 23 9.53 3.57 -6.40
CA LEU A 23 9.45 5.02 -6.57
C LEU A 23 9.17 5.73 -5.24
N ALA A 24 8.23 5.22 -4.45
CA ALA A 24 7.93 5.75 -3.12
C ALA A 24 9.15 5.66 -2.20
N ALA A 25 9.88 4.54 -2.21
CA ALA A 25 11.11 4.39 -1.43
C ALA A 25 12.19 5.38 -1.85
N LEU A 26 12.34 5.66 -3.15
CA LEU A 26 13.25 6.70 -3.65
C LEU A 26 12.85 8.08 -3.14
N VAL A 27 11.57 8.45 -3.30
CA VAL A 27 11.04 9.75 -2.86
C VAL A 27 11.20 9.90 -1.34
N LEU A 28 10.84 8.88 -0.57
CA LEU A 28 10.99 8.87 0.88
C LEU A 28 12.46 8.94 1.31
N GLY A 29 13.37 8.24 0.61
CA GLY A 29 14.80 8.31 0.88
C GLY A 29 15.38 9.71 0.62
N VAL A 30 15.03 10.32 -0.52
CA VAL A 30 15.44 11.69 -0.85
C VAL A 30 14.85 12.70 0.14
N ALA A 31 13.56 12.56 0.48
CA ALA A 31 12.91 13.40 1.48
C ALA A 31 13.57 13.24 2.85
N PHE A 32 13.90 12.01 3.26
CA PHE A 32 14.56 11.73 4.52
C PHE A 32 15.95 12.38 4.58
N ILE A 33 16.76 12.26 3.52
CA ILE A 33 18.07 12.91 3.43
C ILE A 33 17.91 14.44 3.48
N SER A 34 16.96 15.00 2.73
CA SER A 34 16.68 16.43 2.70
C SER A 34 16.24 16.95 4.08
N ILE A 35 15.39 16.20 4.79
CA ILE A 35 14.95 16.52 6.15
C ILE A 35 16.12 16.43 7.11
N GLN A 36 16.97 15.41 7.04
CA GLN A 36 18.15 15.33 7.92
C GLN A 36 19.12 16.50 7.69
N TYR A 37 19.28 16.95 6.44
CA TYR A 37 20.06 18.14 6.11
C TYR A 37 19.43 19.44 6.66
N LEU A 38 18.11 19.58 6.53
CA LEU A 38 17.35 20.72 7.07
C LEU A 38 17.24 20.70 8.59
N ALA A 39 17.18 19.52 9.22
CA ALA A 39 17.14 19.34 10.66
C ALA A 39 18.45 19.81 11.32
N TYR A 40 19.57 19.67 10.61
CA TYR A 40 20.85 20.27 11.01
C TYR A 40 20.76 21.82 11.11
N ASN A 41 19.80 22.43 10.40
CA ASN A 41 19.54 23.88 10.38
C ASN A 41 18.35 24.33 11.27
N SER A 42 17.76 23.44 12.08
CA SER A 42 16.80 23.76 13.16
C SER A 42 15.64 24.73 12.80
N TYR A 43 14.87 24.51 11.72
CA TYR A 43 13.81 25.47 11.33
C TYR A 43 12.42 24.90 10.97
N ILE A 44 12.04 23.67 11.38
CA ILE A 44 10.73 23.13 10.96
C ILE A 44 9.90 22.67 12.16
N THR A 45 9.10 23.60 12.68
CA THR A 45 7.91 23.30 13.50
C THR A 45 6.86 22.67 12.58
N ILE A 46 6.80 21.33 12.56
CA ILE A 46 5.74 20.60 11.87
C ILE A 46 4.50 20.63 12.75
N ASP A 47 3.49 21.38 12.34
CA ASP A 47 2.20 21.44 13.01
C ASP A 47 1.36 20.19 12.68
N TRP A 48 1.58 19.14 13.48
CA TRP A 48 0.93 17.83 13.33
C TRP A 48 -0.58 17.83 13.68
N GLU A 49 -1.11 18.95 14.17
CA GLU A 49 -2.49 19.03 14.64
C GLU A 49 -3.51 19.08 13.49
N ARG A 50 -3.21 19.81 12.41
CA ARG A 50 -4.11 19.91 11.22
C ARG A 50 -4.11 18.68 10.31
N ILE A 51 -3.03 17.91 10.28
CA ILE A 51 -2.93 16.72 9.43
C ILE A 51 -3.85 15.61 9.95
N LYS A 52 -4.01 15.50 11.28
CA LYS A 52 -4.86 14.48 11.91
C LYS A 52 -6.36 14.70 11.63
N THR A 53 -6.80 15.93 11.41
CA THR A 53 -8.22 16.25 11.20
C THR A 53 -8.72 15.95 9.78
N THR A 54 -7.81 15.74 8.81
CA THR A 54 -8.17 15.58 7.39
C THR A 54 -8.16 14.13 6.91
N VAL A 55 -7.67 13.19 7.73
CA VAL A 55 -7.70 11.76 7.41
C VAL A 55 -8.83 11.11 8.21
N PRO A 56 -10.06 11.02 7.66
CA PRO A 56 -11.11 10.24 8.27
C PRO A 56 -10.67 8.77 8.26
N ASN A 57 -10.25 8.27 9.42
CA ASN A 57 -9.86 6.86 9.64
C ASN A 57 -10.97 5.89 9.16
N GLU A 58 -12.20 6.36 9.14
CA GLU A 58 -13.42 5.67 8.73
C GLU A 58 -13.34 5.18 7.27
N THR A 59 -12.73 5.95 6.36
CA THR A 59 -12.65 5.58 4.93
C THR A 59 -11.72 4.39 4.71
N ILE A 60 -10.64 4.30 5.47
CA ILE A 60 -9.67 3.19 5.37
C ILE A 60 -10.25 1.93 5.99
N GLU A 61 -10.88 2.04 7.15
CA GLU A 61 -11.48 0.89 7.83
C GLU A 61 -12.65 0.30 7.02
N GLN A 62 -13.50 1.13 6.43
CA GLN A 62 -14.64 0.66 5.64
C GLN A 62 -14.18 -0.02 4.34
N SER A 63 -13.14 0.52 3.70
CA SER A 63 -12.53 -0.08 2.50
C SER A 63 -11.82 -1.39 2.82
N ALA A 64 -11.08 -1.45 3.94
CA ALA A 64 -10.40 -2.66 4.39
C ALA A 64 -11.41 -3.77 4.75
N ASN A 65 -12.47 -3.44 5.47
CA ASN A 65 -13.52 -4.41 5.82
C ASN A 65 -14.30 -4.89 4.59
N GLY A 66 -14.57 -4.03 3.61
CA GLY A 66 -15.18 -4.43 2.34
C GLY A 66 -14.32 -5.41 1.54
N LEU A 67 -13.01 -5.13 1.43
CA LEU A 67 -12.05 -6.05 0.82
C LEU A 67 -11.96 -7.37 1.60
N LEU A 68 -11.82 -7.32 2.93
CA LEU A 68 -11.76 -8.51 3.78
C LEU A 68 -13.04 -9.35 3.70
N SER A 69 -14.21 -8.72 3.60
CA SER A 69 -15.50 -9.40 3.40
C SER A 69 -15.53 -10.14 2.07
N VAL A 70 -15.15 -9.49 0.97
CA VAL A 70 -15.10 -10.11 -0.37
C VAL A 70 -14.06 -11.24 -0.43
N LEU A 71 -12.93 -11.08 0.26
CA LEU A 71 -11.88 -12.10 0.38
C LEU A 71 -12.34 -13.29 1.23
N THR A 72 -12.96 -13.05 2.39
CA THR A 72 -13.38 -14.11 3.32
C THR A 72 -14.61 -14.88 2.80
N TYR A 73 -15.53 -14.19 2.12
CA TYR A 73 -16.71 -14.80 1.49
C TYR A 73 -16.34 -15.75 0.33
N ASN A 74 -15.15 -15.58 -0.26
CA ASN A 74 -14.61 -16.44 -1.31
C ASN A 74 -13.21 -16.93 -0.91
N LEU A 75 -13.11 -17.74 0.15
CA LEU A 75 -11.84 -18.36 0.59
C LEU A 75 -10.95 -18.91 -0.54
N PRO A 76 -11.48 -19.64 -1.56
CA PRO A 76 -10.68 -20.09 -2.70
C PRO A 76 -10.11 -18.93 -3.54
N PHE A 77 -10.89 -17.85 -3.71
CA PHE A 77 -10.45 -16.64 -4.39
C PHE A 77 -9.37 -15.92 -3.59
N ALA A 78 -9.54 -15.73 -2.28
CA ALA A 78 -8.53 -15.10 -1.43
C ALA A 78 -7.21 -15.88 -1.42
N GLY A 79 -7.28 -17.22 -1.35
CA GLY A 79 -6.09 -18.07 -1.47
C GLY A 79 -5.36 -17.85 -2.79
N SER A 80 -6.09 -17.86 -3.91
CA SER A 80 -5.50 -17.63 -5.24
C SER A 80 -4.94 -16.22 -5.41
N PHE A 81 -5.63 -15.20 -4.87
CA PHE A 81 -5.25 -13.80 -4.95
C PHE A 81 -4.00 -13.50 -4.13
N VAL A 82 -3.93 -13.96 -2.88
CA VAL A 82 -2.73 -13.78 -2.04
C VAL A 82 -1.54 -14.49 -2.65
N PHE A 83 -1.73 -15.72 -3.17
CA PHE A 83 -0.67 -16.47 -3.84
C PHE A 83 -0.18 -15.76 -5.13
N GLY A 84 -1.11 -15.30 -5.95
CA GLY A 84 -0.82 -14.52 -7.16
C GLY A 84 -0.11 -13.21 -6.84
N PHE A 85 -0.60 -12.47 -5.84
CA PHE A 85 -0.01 -11.23 -5.34
C PHE A 85 1.41 -11.42 -4.85
N TRP A 86 1.66 -12.45 -4.04
CA TRP A 86 3.00 -12.74 -3.55
C TRP A 86 3.97 -13.06 -4.70
N MET A 87 3.54 -13.87 -5.68
CA MET A 87 4.35 -14.14 -6.87
C MET A 87 4.59 -12.89 -7.73
N GLY A 88 3.57 -12.04 -7.91
CA GLY A 88 3.67 -10.80 -8.68
C GLY A 88 4.62 -9.80 -8.02
N PHE A 89 4.51 -9.64 -6.71
CA PHE A 89 5.41 -8.80 -5.92
C PHE A 89 6.84 -9.33 -5.93
N ARG A 90 7.04 -10.65 -5.88
CA ARG A 90 8.41 -11.21 -5.99
C ARG A 90 9.02 -10.95 -7.37
N LYS A 91 8.24 -11.01 -8.44
CA LYS A 91 8.69 -10.78 -9.84
C LYS A 91 8.82 -9.32 -10.27
N GLY A 92 8.15 -8.36 -9.62
CA GLY A 92 8.22 -6.91 -9.94
C GLY A 92 9.51 -6.19 -9.54
#